data_AF-A0A2W6SS97-F1
#
_entry.id   AF-A0A2W6SS97-F1
#
_cell.length_a   1.000
_cell.length_b   1.000
_cell.length_c   1.000
_cell.angle_alpha   90.00
_cell.angle_beta   90.00
_cell.angle_gamma   90.00
#
_symmetry.space_group_name_H-M   'P 1'
#
loop_
_entity.id
_entity.type
_entity.pdbx_description
1 polymer ?
#
loop_
_entity_poly.entity_id
_entity_poly.type
_entity_poly.pdbx_seq_one_letter_code
_entity_poly.pdbx_strand_id
1 'polypeptide(L)' 'MVRRQAAAIPAAPRCTLLHWIEDDHGDSSEPSRPACSKQAEALHAKIILGADTREDGPADPIPPPSGLCLPPLG' A
#
# COMPACT_ATOMS: atom_id res chain seq x y z
N MET A 1 -33.46 -1.08 -34.41
CA MET A 1 -32.46 -0.41 -33.55
C MET A 1 -31.10 -0.50 -34.23
N VAL A 2 -30.58 0.62 -34.73
CA VAL A 2 -29.23 0.68 -35.35
C VAL A 2 -28.19 0.70 -34.24
N ARG A 3 -27.29 -0.28 -34.19
CA ARG A 3 -26.14 -0.26 -33.27
C ARG A 3 -25.23 0.89 -33.71
N ARG A 4 -25.11 1.93 -32.87
CA ARG A 4 -24.11 2.99 -33.07
C ARG A 4 -22.73 2.34 -32.97
N GLN A 5 -21.97 2.34 -34.07
CA GLN A 5 -20.56 1.99 -34.02
C GLN A 5 -19.86 3.03 -33.13
N ALA A 6 -19.37 2.59 -31.98
CA ALA A 6 -18.51 3.42 -31.15
C ALA A 6 -17.19 3.65 -31.88
N ALA A 7 -16.71 4.88 -31.90
CA ALA A 7 -15.39 5.21 -32.43
C ALA A 7 -14.32 4.43 -31.65
N ALA A 8 -13.34 3.86 -32.36
CA ALA A 8 -12.22 3.16 -31.72
C ALA A 8 -11.43 4.15 -30.84
N ILE A 9 -11.16 3.76 -29.60
CA ILE A 9 -10.26 4.51 -28.72
C ILE A 9 -8.86 4.42 -29.32
N PRO A 10 -8.20 5.55 -29.63
CA PRO A 10 -6.84 5.50 -30.14
C PRO A 10 -5.92 4.88 -29.09
N ALA A 11 -4.97 4.05 -29.53
CA ALA A 11 -3.98 3.49 -28.64
C ALA A 11 -3.21 4.63 -27.99
N ALA A 12 -3.20 4.67 -26.66
CA ALA A 12 -2.41 5.65 -25.93
C ALA A 12 -0.91 5.45 -26.28
N PRO A 13 -0.15 6.55 -26.45
CA PRO A 13 1.29 6.46 -26.67
C PRO A 13 1.92 5.70 -25.49
N ARG A 14 2.64 4.62 -25.80
CA ARG A 14 3.35 3.81 -24.80
C ARG A 14 4.73 4.42 -24.60
N CYS A 15 5.04 4.87 -23.40
CA CYS A 15 6.39 5.29 -23.06
C CYS A 15 7.36 4.11 -23.27
N THR A 16 8.53 4.38 -23.84
CA THR A 16 9.59 3.39 -24.00
C THR A 16 10.26 3.12 -22.66
N LEU A 17 10.90 1.95 -22.49
CA LEU A 17 11.61 1.62 -21.25
C LEU A 17 12.64 2.71 -20.86
N LEU A 18 13.35 3.27 -21.83
CA LEU A 18 14.30 4.36 -21.60
C LEU A 18 13.60 5.61 -21.07
N HIS A 19 12.46 5.98 -21.66
CA HIS A 19 11.68 7.13 -21.20
C HIS A 19 11.15 6.93 -19.77
N TRP A 20 10.74 5.73 -19.39
CA TRP A 20 10.35 5.42 -18.00
C TRP A 20 11.50 5.53 -16.99
N ILE A 21 12.74 5.32 -17.43
CA ILE A 21 13.93 5.38 -16.57
C ILE A 21 14.42 6.82 -16.46
N GLU A 22 14.30 7.59 -17.53
CA GLU A 22 14.79 8.97 -17.64
C GLU A 22 13.78 10.00 -17.10
N ASP A 23 12.49 9.79 -17.35
CA ASP A 23 11.41 10.65 -16.85
C ASP A 23 10.82 10.04 -15.57
N ASP A 24 11.15 10.67 -14.45
CA ASP A 24 10.42 10.54 -13.20
C ASP A 24 9.04 11.21 -13.40
N HIS A 25 8.07 10.45 -13.92
CA HIS A 25 6.72 10.88 -14.33
C HIS A 25 5.84 11.43 -13.19
N GLY A 26 6.36 12.40 -12.43
CA GLY A 26 5.71 12.96 -11.26
C GLY A 26 5.70 12.02 -10.05
N ASP A 27 6.57 11.00 -9.99
CA ASP A 27 6.79 10.25 -8.75
C ASP A 27 7.69 11.09 -7.83
N SER A 28 7.19 12.29 -7.49
CA SER A 28 7.80 13.12 -6.48
C SER A 28 7.85 12.29 -5.21
N SER A 29 9.06 11.88 -4.82
CA SER A 29 9.35 11.16 -3.56
C SER A 29 8.95 11.93 -2.28
N GLU A 30 8.38 13.12 -2.44
CA GLU A 30 7.62 13.82 -1.41
C GLU A 30 6.58 12.83 -0.86
N PRO A 31 6.73 12.38 0.40
CA PRO A 31 5.69 11.59 1.02
C PRO A 31 4.51 12.53 1.21
N SER A 32 3.61 12.59 0.23
CA SER A 32 2.26 13.09 0.41
C SER A 32 1.60 12.09 1.35
N ARG A 33 1.87 12.25 2.65
CA ARG A 33 1.14 11.51 3.66
C ARG A 33 -0.32 11.90 3.46
N PRO A 34 -1.21 10.94 3.22
CA PRO A 34 -2.62 11.27 3.12
C PRO A 34 -3.00 12.01 4.40
N ALA A 35 -3.73 13.13 4.26
CA ALA A 35 -4.17 13.89 5.40
C ALA A 35 -5.00 12.97 6.31
N CYS A 36 -4.44 12.61 7.46
CA CYS A 36 -5.15 11.78 8.42
C CYS A 36 -6.29 12.59 9.02
N SER A 37 -7.43 11.94 9.26
CA SER A 37 -8.47 12.55 10.08
C SER A 37 -7.93 12.75 11.50
N LYS A 38 -8.41 13.79 12.21
CA LYS A 38 -8.05 14.02 13.62
C LYS A 38 -8.31 12.80 14.51
N GLN A 39 -9.31 11.97 14.14
CA GLN A 39 -9.61 10.72 14.83
C GLN A 39 -8.53 9.67 14.60
N ALA A 40 -8.02 9.54 13.36
CA ALA A 40 -6.91 8.63 13.04
C ALA A 40 -5.61 9.07 13.73
N GLU A 41 -5.32 10.36 13.77
CA GLU A 41 -4.16 10.90 14.52
C GLU A 41 -4.25 10.60 16.02
N ALA A 42 -5.43 10.83 16.62
CA ALA A 42 -5.66 10.53 18.03
C ALA A 42 -5.54 9.03 18.34
N LEU A 43 -5.97 8.16 17.42
CA LEU A 43 -5.79 6.71 17.54
C LEU A 43 -4.31 6.33 17.47
N HIS A 44 -3.58 6.87 16.50
CA HIS A 44 -2.14 6.61 16.35
C HIS A 44 -1.36 7.03 17.60
N ALA A 45 -1.66 8.22 18.14
CA ALA A 45 -1.03 8.69 19.38
C ALA A 45 -1.27 7.75 20.57
N LYS A 46 -2.49 7.20 20.69
CA LYS A 46 -2.83 6.23 21.74
C LYS A 46 -2.11 4.89 21.58
N ILE A 47 -1.94 4.41 20.35
CA ILE A 47 -1.23 3.16 20.06
C ILE A 47 0.26 3.32 20.37
N ILE A 48 0.86 4.46 20.02
CA ILE A 48 2.27 4.76 20.29
C ILE A 48 2.52 4.89 21.80
N LEU A 49 1.72 5.68 22.53
CA LEU A 49 1.87 5.78 23.99
C LEU A 49 1.60 4.45 24.73
N GLY A 50 0.70 3.63 24.20
CA GLY A 50 0.41 2.30 24.76
C GLY A 50 1.51 1.27 24.49
N ALA A 51 2.41 1.52 23.53
CA ALA A 51 3.55 0.65 23.25
C ALA A 51 4.62 0.76 24.34
N ASP A 52 4.80 1.94 24.94
CA ASP A 52 5.78 2.18 26.00
C ASP A 52 5.31 1.63 27.37
N THR A 53 4.02 1.32 27.51
CA THR A 53 3.45 0.70 28.74
C THR A 53 3.38 -0.83 28.64
N ARG A 54 3.85 -1.41 27.52
CA ARG A 54 3.99 -2.85 27.41
C ARG A 54 5.29 -3.23 28.09
N GLU A 55 5.17 -3.78 29.29
CA GLU A 55 6.25 -4.43 30.04
C GLU A 55 7.23 -5.11 29.06
N ASP A 56 8.50 -4.68 29.11
CA ASP A 56 9.59 -5.03 28.20
C ASP A 56 9.76 -6.56 28.07
N GLY A 57 9.04 -7.12 27.10
CA GLY A 57 9.19 -8.49 26.67
C GLY A 57 8.96 -8.55 25.16
N PRO A 58 9.72 -9.39 24.42
CA PRO A 58 9.38 -9.66 23.04
C PRO A 58 7.92 -10.06 23.00
N ALA A 59 7.12 -9.36 22.20
CA ALA A 59 5.75 -9.76 21.99
C ALA A 59 5.76 -11.19 21.47
N ASP A 60 5.15 -12.12 22.22
CA ASP A 60 5.04 -13.51 21.75
C ASP A 60 4.48 -13.49 20.33
N PRO A 61 5.10 -14.23 19.38
CA PRO A 61 4.61 -14.29 18.02
C PRO A 61 3.13 -14.65 18.02
N ILE A 62 2.35 -13.94 17.22
CA ILE A 62 0.94 -14.29 17.03
C ILE A 62 0.91 -15.75 16.55
N PRO A 63 0.20 -16.65 17.23
CA PRO A 63 0.15 -18.04 16.83
C PRO A 63 -0.43 -18.13 15.41
N PRO A 64 0.10 -19.00 14.54
CA PRO A 64 -0.45 -19.16 13.21
C PRO A 64 -1.91 -19.59 13.31
N PRO A 65 -2.79 -19.10 12.42
CA PRO A 65 -4.19 -19.52 12.41
C PRO A 65 -4.27 -21.03 12.18
N SER A 66 -5.16 -21.68 12.93
CA SER A 66 -5.44 -23.12 12.81
C SER A 66 -5.85 -23.44 11.37
N GLY A 67 -4.93 -24.02 10.60
CA GLY A 67 -5.13 -24.35 9.17
C GLY A 67 -4.01 -23.86 8.24
N LEU A 68 -3.17 -22.90 8.66
CA LEU A 68 -1.96 -22.51 7.93
C LEU A 68 -0.76 -23.33 8.42
N CYS A 69 -0.77 -24.64 8.12
CA CYS A 69 0.45 -25.44 8.23
C CYS A 69 1.37 -25.08 7.06
N LEU A 70 2.45 -24.35 7.34
CA LEU A 70 3.52 -24.19 6.36
C LEU A 70 4.17 -25.57 6.14
N PRO A 71 4.46 -25.96 4.89
CA PRO A 71 5.22 -27.18 4.64
C PRO A 71 6.61 -27.06 5.28
N PRO A 72 7.22 -28.18 5.72
CA PRO A 72 8.56 -28.14 6.27
C PRO A 72 9.53 -27.55 5.23
N LEU A 73 10.37 -26.63 5.69
CA LEU A 73 11.53 -26.20 4.92
C LEU A 73 12.49 -27.40 4.92
N GLY A 74 12.77 -27.91 3.72
CA GLY A 74 13.42 -29.21 3.48
C GLY A 74 14.79 -29.41 4.11
#